data_AF-A0A166DB25-F1
#
_entry.id   AF-A0A166DB25-F1
#
_cell.length_a   1.000
_cell.length_b   1.000
_cell.length_c   1.000
_cell.angle_alpha   90.00
_cell.angle_beta   90.00
_cell.angle_gamma   90.00
#
_symmetry.space_group_name_H-M   'P 1'
#
loop_
_entity.id
_entity.type
_entity.pdbx_description
1 polymer ?
#
loop_
_entity_poly.entity_id
_entity_poly.type
_entity_poly.pdbx_seq_one_letter_code
_entity_poly.pdbx_strand_id
1 'polypeptide(L)' 'KSHSSIVLHMRTPEMADQLVASRISIDGILLQTEHITLRPSQCYNCYQLGHIALHCHRPPVCGIC' A
#
# COMPACT_ATOMS: atom_id res chain seq x y z
N LYS A 1 -15.17 4.20 11.54
CA LYS A 1 -13.82 3.65 11.84
C LYS A 1 -12.90 4.01 10.69
N SER A 2 -12.20 5.14 10.79
CA SER A 2 -11.27 5.62 9.74
C SER A 2 -9.88 5.09 10.02
N HIS A 3 -9.52 3.97 9.39
CA HIS A 3 -8.13 3.51 9.36
C HIS A 3 -7.42 4.29 8.25
N SER A 4 -7.00 5.52 8.54
CA SER A 4 -6.20 6.33 7.62
C SER A 4 -4.73 6.02 7.83
N SER A 5 -4.10 5.36 6.86
CA SER A 5 -2.64 5.22 6.79
C SER A 5 -2.04 6.44 6.10
N ILE A 6 -0.89 6.90 6.58
CA ILE A 6 -0.11 7.98 5.96
C ILE A 6 1.17 7.35 5.40
N VAL A 7 1.47 7.63 4.14
CA VAL A 7 2.72 7.21 3.50
C VAL A 7 3.71 8.35 3.58
N LEU A 8 4.85 8.10 4.23
CA LEU A 8 5.92 9.08 4.39
C LEU A 8 7.07 8.72 3.43
N HIS A 9 7.35 9.60 2.47
CA HIS A 9 8.51 9.45 1.59
C HIS A 9 9.76 10.01 2.27
N MET A 10 10.71 9.13 2.61
CA MET A 10 11.98 9.52 3.20
C MET A 10 13.03 9.83 2.14
N ARG A 11 13.96 10.73 2.47
CA ARG A 11 15.06 11.13 1.58
C ARG A 11 16.10 10.03 1.41
N THR A 12 16.33 9.24 2.44
CA THR A 12 17.28 8.12 2.45
C THR A 12 16.65 6.89 3.10
N PRO A 13 17.10 5.67 2.77
CA PRO A 13 16.57 4.45 3.38
C PRO A 13 16.87 4.37 4.88
N GLU A 14 18.02 4.88 5.34
CA GLU A 14 18.40 4.86 6.76
C GLU A 14 17.42 5.67 7.62
N MET A 15 16.89 6.78 7.09
CA MET A 15 15.85 7.55 7.77
C MET A 15 14.55 6.75 7.91
N ALA A 16 14.19 5.95 6.90
CA ALA A 16 13.01 5.08 6.96
C ALA A 16 13.19 3.99 8.02
N ASP A 17 14.38 3.37 8.08
CA ASP A 17 14.70 2.35 9.08
C ASP A 17 14.67 2.94 10.50
N GLN A 18 15.20 4.15 10.69
CA GLN A 18 15.13 4.87 11.95
C GLN A 18 13.70 5.13 12.41
N LEU A 19 12.81 5.52 11.49
CA LEU A 19 11.39 5.70 11.81
C LEU A 19 10.75 4.38 12.22
N VAL A 20 10.96 3.31 11.46
CA VAL A 20 10.45 1.96 11.79
C VAL A 20 10.88 1.53 13.19
N ALA A 21 12.13 1.78 13.57
CA ALA A 21 12.64 1.48 14.91
C ALA A 21 12.07 2.39 16.02
N SER A 22 11.89 3.68 15.72
CA SER A 22 11.66 4.72 16.74
C SER A 22 10.19 5.14 16.89
N ARG A 23 9.29 4.69 15.99
CA ARG A 23 7.89 5.11 15.90
C ARG A 23 7.74 6.62 15.63
N ILE A 24 6.51 7.10 15.41
CA ILE A 24 6.24 8.52 15.17
C ILE A 24 5.19 9.06 16.14
N SER A 25 5.42 10.24 16.69
CA SER A 25 4.41 10.93 17.52
C SER A 25 3.64 11.93 16.66
N ILE A 26 2.32 11.77 16.58
CA ILE A 26 1.40 12.71 15.92
C ILE A 26 0.31 13.05 16.92
N ASP A 27 0.11 14.35 17.20
CA ASP A 27 -0.86 14.84 18.19
C ASP A 27 -0.72 14.17 19.58
N GLY A 28 0.52 13.88 19.97
CA GLY A 28 0.84 13.21 21.23
C GLY A 28 0.60 11.69 21.24
N ILE A 29 0.16 11.11 20.12
CA ILE A 29 -0.04 9.67 19.97
C ILE A 29 1.18 9.05 19.29
N LEU A 30 1.78 8.05 19.93
CA LEU A 30 2.88 7.28 19.35
C LEU A 30 2.33 6.19 18.41
N LEU A 31 2.46 6.41 17.11
CA LEU A 31 2.00 5.51 16.06
C LEU A 31 3.11 4.56 15.63
N GLN A 32 2.74 3.30 15.40
CA GLN A 32 3.62 2.30 14.81
C GLN A 32 3.88 2.63 13.33
N THR A 33 5.14 2.47 12.94
CA THR A 33 5.66 2.74 11.60
C THR A 33 6.21 1.47 10.99
N GLU A 34 5.92 1.24 9.72
CA GLU A 34 6.36 0.06 8.98
C GLU A 34 6.79 0.48 7.57
N HIS A 35 7.67 -0.31 6.94
CA HIS A 35 7.99 -0.12 5.53
C HIS A 35 6.77 -0.36 4.67
N ILE A 36 6.46 0.57 3.78
CA ILE A 36 5.36 0.41 2.85
C ILE A 36 5.67 -0.69 1.83
N THR A 37 4.86 -1.74 1.83
CA THR A 37 4.84 -2.71 0.73
C THR A 37 3.74 -2.31 -0.24
N LEU A 38 4.12 -1.69 -1.36
CA LEU A 38 3.18 -1.38 -2.44
C LEU A 38 2.69 -2.69 -3.05
N ARG A 39 1.44 -3.05 -2.79
CA ARG A 39 0.83 -4.21 -3.44
C ARG A 39 0.47 -3.82 -4.88
N PRO A 40 0.83 -4.63 -5.88
CA PRO A 40 0.38 -4.40 -7.25
C PRO A 40 -1.15 -4.41 -7.27
N SER A 41 -1.74 -3.52 -8.06
CA SER A 41 -3.20 -3.47 -8.21
C SER A 41 -3.71 -4.80 -8.77
N GLN A 42 -4.80 -5.29 -8.19
CA GLN A 42 -5.55 -6.39 -8.78
C GLN A 42 -6.49 -5.83 -9.86
N CYS A 43 -6.47 -6.45 -11.04
CA CYS A 43 -7.39 -6.11 -12.12
C CYS A 43 -8.79 -6.65 -11.83
N TYR A 44 -9.81 -5.78 -11.80
CA TYR A 44 -11.20 -6.20 -11.57
C TYR A 44 -11.88 -6.89 -12.77
N ASN A 45 -11.21 -7.00 -13.91
CA ASN A 45 -11.73 -7.69 -15.10
C ASN A 45 -11.27 -9.16 -15.19
N CYS A 46 -9.99 -9.41 -14.92
CA CYS A 46 -9.38 -10.74 -15.05
C CYS A 46 -8.73 -11.28 -13.76
N TYR A 47 -8.82 -10.53 -12.66
CA TYR A 47 -8.28 -10.85 -11.32
C TYR A 47 -6.77 -11.07 -11.22
N GLN A 48 -6.02 -10.79 -12.29
CA GLN A 48 -4.55 -10.84 -12.29
C GLN A 48 -3.95 -9.57 -11.67
N LEU A 49 -2.73 -9.69 -11.14
CA LEU A 49 -1.98 -8.57 -10.57
C LEU A 49 -1.22 -7.78 -11.67
N GLY A 50 -0.84 -6.55 -11.34
CA GLY A 50 0.10 -5.73 -12.12
C GLY A 50 -0.54 -4.75 -13.10
N HIS A 51 -1.87 -4.74 -13.22
CA HIS A 51 -2.61 -3.74 -14.01
C HIS A 51 -4.00 -3.50 -13.42
N ILE A 52 -4.62 -2.39 -13.80
CA ILE A 52 -6.03 -2.08 -13.50
C ILE A 52 -6.91 -2.44 -14.69
N ALA A 53 -8.24 -2.55 -14.48
CA ALA A 53 -9.20 -2.93 -15.52
C ALA A 53 -9.13 -2.05 -16.78
N LEU A 54 -8.84 -0.75 -16.62
CA LEU A 54 -8.65 0.20 -17.74
C LEU A 54 -7.56 -0.22 -18.73
N HIS A 55 -6.54 -0.96 -18.27
CA HIS A 55 -5.41 -1.43 -19.09
C HIS A 55 -5.48 -2.94 -19.39
N CYS A 56 -6.62 -3.59 -19.15
CA CYS A 56 -6.77 -5.02 -19.34
C CYS A 56 -7.10 -5.38 -20.80
N HIS A 57 -6.33 -6.31 -21.37
CA HIS A 57 -6.55 -6.83 -22.73
C HIS A 57 -7.12 -8.25 -22.74
N ARG A 58 -7.51 -8.77 -21.56
CA ARG A 58 -8.06 -10.12 -21.40
C ARG A 58 -9.59 -10.08 -21.42
N PRO A 59 -10.27 -11.16 -21.85
CA PRO A 59 -11.71 -11.26 -21.68
C PRO A 59 -12.08 -11.24 -20.18
N PRO A 60 -13.30 -10.78 -19.84
CA PRO A 60 -13.79 -10.79 -18.47
C PRO A 60 -13.86 -12.21 -17.93
N VAL A 61 -13.47 -12.38 -16.67
CA VAL A 61 -13.55 -13.66 -15.94
C VAL A 61 -14.60 -13.53 -14.84
N CYS A 62 -15.40 -14.58 -14.62
CA CYS A 62 -16.30 -14.64 -13.48
C CYS A 62 -15.50 -14.96 -12.21
N GLY A 63 -15.63 -14.15 -11.16
CA GLY A 63 -14.95 -14.41 -9.88
C GLY A 63 -15.62 -15.48 -9.00
N ILE A 64 -16.66 -16.17 -9.50
CA ILE A 64 -17.54 -17.04 -8.71
C ILE A 64 -17.65 -18.48 -9.26
N CYS A 65 -17.61 -18.68 -10.59
CA CYS A 65 -17.79 -20.00 -11.23
C CYS A 65 -16.46 -20.62 -11.65
#